data_AF-A0AAN1MNU4-F1
#
_entry.id   AF-A0AAN1MNU4-F1
#
_cell.length_a   1.000
_cell.length_b   1.000
_cell.length_c   1.000
_cell.angle_alpha   90.00
_cell.angle_beta   90.00
_cell.angle_gamma   90.00
#
_symmetry.space_group_name_H-M   'P 1'
#
loop_
_entity.id
_entity.type
_entity.pdbx_description
1 polymer ?
#
loop_
_entity_poly.entity_id
_entity_poly.type
_entity_poly.pdbx_seq_one_letter_code
_entity_poly.pdbx_strand_id
1 'polypeptide(L)'
;MAGNFSISGKELGGNAALNASGWPSLAAMIRAGLAAGLLGAVIIWIYEAVVWVGIQHLMPLAGIPRNATGLVFGKAVQESIGVWAYLVGTGIHFVFALAWGVLFALIWPYFQRRGYEATFVALFYAVLAWIVMHVAIIVVSDNHPDYTNPNVVIGGFMSHLFFTVPLALTVKRKLSQYRT
;
A
#
# COMPACT_ATOMS: atom_id res chain seq x y z
N MET A 1 -25.76 -58.11 -23.04
CA MET A 1 -25.30 -57.51 -21.77
C MET A 1 -25.02 -56.04 -22.03
N ALA A 2 -25.89 -55.13 -21.58
CA ALA A 2 -25.69 -53.69 -21.72
C ALA A 2 -25.52 -53.13 -20.30
N GLY A 3 -24.31 -52.65 -19.98
CA GLY A 3 -24.01 -52.03 -18.69
C GLY A 3 -24.50 -50.59 -18.69
N ASN A 4 -25.43 -50.27 -17.80
CA ASN A 4 -25.81 -48.89 -17.50
C ASN A 4 -24.75 -48.28 -16.57
N PHE A 5 -23.85 -47.46 -17.12
CA PHE A 5 -23.09 -46.51 -16.31
C PHE A 5 -23.93 -45.26 -16.09
N SER A 6 -24.54 -45.16 -14.90
CA SER A 6 -25.14 -43.93 -14.41
C SER A 6 -24.08 -43.18 -13.62
N ILE A 7 -23.51 -42.13 -14.21
CA ILE A 7 -22.73 -41.14 -13.46
C ILE A 7 -23.72 -40.14 -12.89
N SER A 8 -23.87 -40.14 -11.57
CA SER A 8 -24.68 -39.16 -10.86
C SER A 8 -24.04 -37.78 -10.99
N GLY A 9 -24.78 -36.81 -11.57
CA GLY A 9 -24.34 -35.42 -11.75
C GLY A 9 -24.00 -34.66 -10.45
N LYS A 10 -24.01 -35.34 -9.30
CA LYS A 10 -23.62 -34.80 -8.00
C LYS A 10 -22.10 -34.75 -7.80
N GLU A 11 -21.31 -35.52 -8.57
CA GLU A 11 -19.84 -35.57 -8.41
C GLU A 11 -19.07 -34.59 -9.32
N LEU A 12 -19.72 -34.01 -10.34
CA LEU A 12 -19.04 -33.13 -11.31
C LEU A 12 -19.22 -31.62 -11.06
N GLY A 13 -20.10 -31.21 -10.14
CA GLY A 13 -20.58 -29.82 -10.10
C GLY A 13 -20.31 -29.02 -8.82
N GLY A 14 -20.03 -29.68 -7.68
CA GLY A 14 -20.06 -29.01 -6.37
C GLY A 14 -18.95 -27.98 -6.14
N ASN A 15 -17.75 -28.24 -6.65
CA ASN A 15 -16.59 -27.36 -6.47
C ASN A 15 -16.29 -26.46 -7.68
N ALA A 16 -16.82 -26.78 -8.86
CA ALA A 16 -16.63 -25.98 -10.07
C ALA A 16 -17.50 -24.71 -10.07
N ALA A 17 -18.71 -24.79 -9.50
CA ALA A 17 -19.64 -23.66 -9.46
C ALA A 17 -19.26 -22.56 -8.44
N LEU A 18 -18.46 -22.89 -7.42
CA LEU A 18 -18.02 -21.91 -6.41
C LEU A 18 -16.80 -21.07 -6.85
N ASN A 19 -16.09 -21.50 -7.90
CA ASN A 19 -14.99 -20.75 -8.52
C ASN A 19 -15.45 -19.88 -9.71
N ALA A 20 -16.76 -19.74 -9.93
CA ALA A 20 -17.33 -19.06 -11.10
C ALA A 20 -17.17 -17.53 -11.09
N SER A 21 -16.69 -16.92 -10.00
CA SER A 21 -16.27 -15.53 -10.05
C SER A 21 -14.85 -15.49 -10.64
N GLY A 22 -14.66 -14.89 -11.82
CA GLY A 22 -13.33 -14.50 -12.34
C GLY A 22 -12.60 -13.44 -11.47
N TRP A 23 -12.96 -13.36 -10.19
CA TRP A 23 -12.37 -12.54 -9.15
C TRP A 23 -11.26 -13.33 -8.45
N PRO A 24 -10.10 -12.70 -8.18
CA PRO A 24 -9.10 -13.29 -7.31
C PRO A 24 -9.68 -13.56 -5.91
N SER A 25 -9.22 -14.62 -5.25
CA SER A 25 -9.61 -14.89 -3.86
C SER A 25 -9.13 -13.79 -2.92
N LEU A 26 -9.83 -13.59 -1.80
CA LEU A 26 -9.43 -12.62 -0.77
C LEU A 26 -8.00 -12.87 -0.28
N ALA A 27 -7.64 -14.12 -0.06
CA ALA A 27 -6.28 -14.50 0.33
C ALA A 27 -5.23 -14.12 -0.72
N ALA A 28 -5.54 -14.29 -2.02
CA ALA A 28 -4.65 -13.86 -3.10
C ALA A 28 -4.49 -12.33 -3.13
N MET A 29 -5.58 -11.58 -2.93
CA MET A 29 -5.55 -10.12 -2.86
C MET A 29 -4.72 -9.63 -1.68
N ILE A 30 -4.93 -10.18 -0.48
CA ILE A 30 -4.15 -9.83 0.72
C ILE A 30 -2.66 -10.13 0.49
N ARG A 31 -2.31 -11.32 0.00
CA ARG A 31 -0.91 -11.69 -0.28
C ARG A 31 -0.25 -10.79 -1.32
N ALA A 32 -0.97 -10.45 -2.39
CA ALA A 32 -0.48 -9.54 -3.42
C ALA A 32 -0.25 -8.14 -2.84
N GLY A 33 -1.21 -7.64 -2.05
CA GLY A 33 -1.14 -6.33 -1.42
C GLY A 33 -0.03 -6.22 -0.38
N LEU A 34 0.17 -7.23 0.47
CA LEU A 34 1.28 -7.25 1.43
C LEU A 34 2.64 -7.23 0.71
N ALA A 35 2.82 -8.05 -0.33
CA ALA A 35 4.07 -8.06 -1.08
C ALA A 35 4.33 -6.71 -1.80
N ALA A 36 3.28 -6.11 -2.36
CA ALA A 36 3.37 -4.83 -3.03
C ALA A 36 3.61 -3.66 -2.06
N GLY A 37 2.93 -3.67 -0.91
CA GLY A 37 3.11 -2.69 0.16
C GLY A 37 4.51 -2.75 0.76
N LEU A 38 5.06 -3.96 0.97
CA LEU A 38 6.44 -4.13 1.43
C LEU A 38 7.46 -3.55 0.44
N LEU A 39 7.31 -3.86 -0.85
CA LEU A 39 8.16 -3.28 -1.90
C LEU A 39 8.03 -1.75 -1.92
N GLY A 40 6.80 -1.24 -1.88
CA GLY A 40 6.52 0.19 -1.82
C GLY A 40 7.17 0.86 -0.61
N ALA A 41 7.11 0.25 0.58
CA ALA A 41 7.70 0.75 1.82
C ALA A 41 9.21 1.00 1.70
N VAL A 42 9.91 0.08 1.02
CA VAL A 42 11.35 0.20 0.78
C VAL A 42 11.62 1.30 -0.24
N ILE A 43 10.88 1.33 -1.35
CA ILE A 43 11.10 2.30 -2.42
C ILE A 43 10.83 3.73 -1.96
N ILE A 44 9.74 3.97 -1.22
CA ILE A 44 9.43 5.31 -0.71
C ILE A 44 10.51 5.81 0.25
N TRP A 45 11.08 4.95 1.09
CA TRP A 45 12.20 5.35 1.96
C TRP A 45 13.48 5.66 1.19
N ILE A 46 13.78 4.90 0.14
CA ILE A 46 14.89 5.24 -0.75
C ILE A 46 14.65 6.63 -1.35
N TYR A 47 13.43 6.90 -1.81
CA TYR A 47 13.06 8.22 -2.32
C TYR A 47 13.23 9.31 -1.25
N GLU A 48 12.71 9.13 -0.05
CA GLU A 48 12.82 10.12 1.04
C GLU A 48 14.27 10.34 1.47
N ALA A 49 15.08 9.29 1.54
CA ALA A 49 16.51 9.42 1.85
C ALA A 49 17.27 10.19 0.77
N VAL A 50 16.98 9.95 -0.51
CA VAL A 50 17.63 10.67 -1.61
C VAL A 50 17.13 12.11 -1.70
N VAL A 51 15.81 12.30 -1.71
CA VAL A 51 15.20 13.59 -2.03
C VAL A 51 15.02 14.45 -0.79
N TRP A 52 14.37 13.95 0.26
CA TRP A 52 14.06 14.78 1.43
C TRP A 52 15.31 15.06 2.27
N VAL A 53 16.17 14.05 2.46
CA VAL A 53 17.41 14.20 3.23
C VAL A 53 18.54 14.75 2.35
N GLY A 54 18.78 14.12 1.20
CA GLY A 54 19.92 14.44 0.34
C GLY A 54 19.79 15.73 -0.46
N ILE A 55 18.62 16.02 -1.04
CA ILE A 55 18.43 17.16 -1.95
C ILE A 55 17.74 18.35 -1.26
N GLN A 56 16.65 18.09 -0.55
CA GLN A 56 15.81 19.14 0.05
C GLN A 56 16.24 19.49 1.49
N HIS A 57 17.09 18.67 2.11
CA HIS A 57 17.57 18.84 3.49
C HIS A 57 16.45 19.11 4.51
N LEU A 58 15.28 18.51 4.32
CA LEU A 58 14.10 18.71 5.18
C LEU A 58 14.32 18.12 6.58
N MET A 59 15.12 17.06 6.68
CA MET A 59 15.44 16.39 7.93
C MET A 59 16.72 15.55 7.80
N PRO A 60 17.39 15.18 8.92
CA PRO A 60 18.48 14.22 8.89
C PRO A 60 17.98 12.80 8.55
N LEU A 61 18.87 11.91 8.10
CA LEU A 61 18.52 10.54 7.70
C LEU A 61 17.81 9.74 8.81
N ALA A 62 18.32 9.83 10.04
CA ALA A 62 17.68 9.21 11.21
C ALA A 62 16.31 9.82 11.52
N GLY A 63 16.03 11.02 11.01
CA GLY A 63 14.76 11.73 11.15
C GLY A 63 13.61 11.01 10.47
N ILE A 64 13.84 10.29 9.37
CA ILE A 64 12.77 9.63 8.59
C ILE A 64 11.94 8.66 9.46
N PRO A 65 12.52 7.58 10.04
CA PRO A 65 11.74 6.67 10.87
C PRO A 65 11.25 7.36 12.14
N ARG A 66 12.06 8.23 12.76
CA ARG A 66 11.68 8.94 13.99
C ARG A 66 10.44 9.82 13.78
N ASN A 67 10.31 10.42 12.60
CA ASN A 67 9.20 11.31 12.23
C ASN A 67 7.87 10.55 12.27
N ALA A 68 7.80 9.33 11.74
CA ALA A 68 6.57 8.53 11.74
C ALA A 68 6.00 8.31 13.16
N THR A 69 6.85 8.10 14.17
CA THR A 69 6.42 8.04 15.57
C THR A 69 5.76 9.36 16.01
N GLY A 70 6.39 10.50 15.69
CA GLY A 70 5.87 11.82 16.03
C GLY A 70 4.59 12.17 15.28
N LEU A 71 4.42 11.70 14.05
CA LEU A 71 3.19 11.93 13.27
C LEU A 71 1.99 11.19 13.88
N VAL A 72 2.20 10.00 14.45
CA VAL A 72 1.12 9.17 15.01
C VAL A 72 0.83 9.48 16.47
N PHE A 73 1.87 9.70 17.29
CA PHE A 73 1.74 9.83 18.75
C PHE A 73 2.09 11.23 19.28
N GLY A 74 2.48 12.16 18.40
CA GLY A 74 2.92 13.49 18.78
C GLY A 74 4.39 13.57 19.19
N LYS A 75 4.91 14.79 19.17
CA LYS A 75 6.32 15.10 19.43
C LYS A 75 6.78 14.71 20.84
N ALA A 76 5.92 14.91 21.85
CA ALA A 76 6.23 14.56 23.24
C ALA A 76 6.51 13.06 23.40
N VAL A 77 5.69 12.19 22.78
CA VAL A 77 5.90 10.74 22.83
C VAL A 77 7.18 10.37 22.09
N GLN A 78 7.38 10.90 20.88
CA GLN A 78 8.59 10.69 20.08
C GLN A 78 9.88 11.04 20.85
N GLU A 79 9.88 12.14 21.61
CA GLU A 79 11.02 12.54 22.44
C GLU A 79 11.18 11.66 23.67
N SER A 80 10.08 11.33 24.37
CA SER A 80 10.10 10.55 25.61
C SER A 80 10.66 9.13 25.44
N ILE A 81 10.42 8.49 24.29
CA ILE A 81 10.89 7.12 24.03
C ILE A 81 12.29 7.09 23.39
N GLY A 82 12.89 8.25 23.10
CA GLY A 82 14.28 8.39 22.68
C GLY A 82 14.64 7.52 21.47
N VAL A 83 15.56 6.58 21.66
CA VAL A 83 16.04 5.68 20.60
C VAL A 83 14.95 4.71 20.11
N TRP A 84 13.95 4.40 20.94
CA TRP A 84 12.87 3.51 20.54
C TRP A 84 11.96 4.13 19.49
N ALA A 85 11.96 5.47 19.35
CA ALA A 85 11.21 6.16 18.31
C ALA A 85 11.65 5.79 16.89
N TYR A 86 12.91 5.37 16.70
CA TYR A 86 13.38 4.88 15.40
C TYR A 86 12.76 3.52 15.07
N LEU A 87 12.70 2.61 16.05
CA LEU A 87 12.14 1.26 15.87
C LEU A 87 10.62 1.31 15.71
N VAL A 88 9.93 2.04 16.58
CA VAL A 88 8.47 2.22 16.54
C VAL A 88 8.07 2.87 15.23
N GLY A 89 8.75 3.93 14.81
CA GLY A 89 8.44 4.64 13.59
C GLY A 89 8.72 3.83 12.33
N THR A 90 9.76 2.98 12.35
CA THR A 90 9.97 1.95 11.32
C THR A 90 8.77 1.01 11.25
N GLY A 91 8.31 0.48 12.38
CA GLY A 91 7.15 -0.42 12.41
C GLY A 91 5.88 0.26 11.86
N ILE A 92 5.61 1.49 12.28
CA ILE A 92 4.50 2.32 11.79
C ILE A 92 4.55 2.43 10.27
N HIS A 93 5.70 2.84 9.72
CA HIS A 93 5.89 3.01 8.28
C HIS A 93 5.49 1.75 7.49
N PHE A 94 6.03 0.59 7.89
CA PHE A 94 5.72 -0.66 7.22
C PHE A 94 4.25 -1.07 7.41
N VAL A 95 3.66 -0.88 8.58
CA VAL A 95 2.24 -1.17 8.81
C VAL A 95 1.35 -0.34 7.88
N PHE A 96 1.58 0.97 7.77
CA PHE A 96 0.84 1.83 6.85
C PHE A 96 1.06 1.42 5.40
N ALA A 97 2.29 1.20 4.97
CA ALA A 97 2.60 0.79 3.61
C ALA A 97 1.93 -0.55 3.24
N LEU A 98 1.92 -1.53 4.17
CA LEU A 98 1.21 -2.80 4.00
C LEU A 98 -0.31 -2.60 3.91
N ALA A 99 -0.89 -1.77 4.78
CA ALA A 99 -2.32 -1.47 4.77
C ALA A 99 -2.76 -0.84 3.44
N TRP A 100 -2.03 0.17 2.96
CA TRP A 100 -2.28 0.80 1.66
C TRP A 100 -2.00 -0.17 0.49
N GLY A 101 -1.04 -1.08 0.61
CA GLY A 101 -0.82 -2.15 -0.36
C GLY A 101 -1.99 -3.11 -0.48
N VAL A 102 -2.52 -3.57 0.66
CA VAL A 102 -3.71 -4.42 0.73
C VAL A 102 -4.94 -3.71 0.20
N LEU A 103 -5.17 -2.46 0.60
CA LEU A 103 -6.30 -1.68 0.12
C LEU A 103 -6.31 -1.55 -1.41
N PHE A 104 -5.16 -1.23 -2.03
CA PHE A 104 -5.04 -1.17 -3.48
C PHE A 104 -5.35 -2.54 -4.13
N ALA A 105 -4.82 -3.62 -3.57
CA ALA A 105 -5.04 -4.97 -4.10
C ALA A 105 -6.51 -5.41 -4.02
N LEU A 106 -7.27 -4.92 -3.03
CA LEU A 106 -8.70 -5.19 -2.88
C LEU A 106 -9.53 -4.43 -3.93
N ILE A 107 -9.18 -3.18 -4.25
CA ILE A 107 -9.92 -2.38 -5.23
C ILE A 107 -9.50 -2.68 -6.68
N TRP A 108 -8.28 -3.17 -6.91
CA TRP A 108 -7.73 -3.37 -8.25
C TRP A 108 -8.60 -4.24 -9.20
N PRO A 109 -9.15 -5.40 -8.77
CA PRO A 109 -9.96 -6.23 -9.66
C PRO A 109 -11.16 -5.50 -10.27
N TYR A 110 -11.74 -4.53 -9.55
CA TYR A 110 -12.86 -3.72 -10.04
C TYR A 110 -12.46 -2.87 -11.26
N PHE A 111 -11.30 -2.21 -11.20
CA PHE A 111 -10.79 -1.37 -12.29
C PHE A 111 -10.27 -2.21 -13.45
N GLN A 112 -9.55 -3.29 -13.15
CA GLN A 112 -9.02 -4.20 -14.17
C GLN A 112 -10.13 -4.75 -15.08
N ARG A 113 -11.29 -5.12 -14.52
CA ARG A 113 -12.43 -5.64 -15.29
C ARG A 113 -13.06 -4.61 -16.25
N ARG A 114 -12.78 -3.33 -16.05
CA ARG A 114 -13.24 -2.23 -16.90
C ARG A 114 -12.18 -1.78 -17.91
N GLY A 115 -11.05 -2.49 -18.00
CA GLY A 115 -9.99 -2.19 -18.94
C GLY A 115 -9.05 -1.05 -18.52
N TYR A 116 -9.10 -0.60 -17.26
CA TYR A 116 -8.15 0.40 -16.77
C TYR A 116 -6.77 -0.19 -16.54
N GLU A 117 -5.74 0.63 -16.76
CA GLU A 117 -4.35 0.30 -16.47
C GLU A 117 -3.99 0.53 -15.00
N ALA A 118 -3.19 -0.38 -14.43
CA ALA A 118 -2.87 -0.37 -13.00
C ALA A 118 -2.10 0.88 -12.59
N THR A 119 -1.14 1.29 -13.42
CA THR A 119 -0.36 2.51 -13.21
C THR A 119 -1.22 3.74 -13.26
N PHE A 120 -2.19 3.82 -14.19
CA PHE A 120 -3.13 4.94 -14.26
C PHE A 120 -3.97 5.05 -12.98
N VAL A 121 -4.53 3.95 -12.48
CA VAL A 121 -5.25 3.93 -11.19
C VAL A 121 -4.32 4.31 -10.03
N ALA A 122 -3.06 3.88 -10.07
CA ALA A 122 -2.06 4.19 -9.04
C ALA A 122 -1.76 5.69 -8.91
N LEU A 123 -1.84 6.46 -10.00
CA LEU A 123 -1.63 7.91 -9.98
C LEU A 123 -2.69 8.61 -9.12
N PHE A 124 -3.97 8.30 -9.34
CA PHE A 124 -5.06 8.84 -8.52
C PHE A 124 -5.02 8.29 -7.10
N TYR A 125 -4.67 7.01 -6.96
CA TYR A 125 -4.50 6.39 -5.65
C TYR A 125 -3.41 7.08 -4.82
N ALA A 126 -2.31 7.53 -5.44
CA ALA A 126 -1.27 8.30 -4.76
C ALA A 126 -1.80 9.63 -4.20
N VAL A 127 -2.55 10.37 -5.02
CA VAL A 127 -3.19 11.64 -4.60
C VAL A 127 -4.09 11.38 -3.39
N LEU A 128 -4.96 10.38 -3.47
CA LEU A 128 -5.90 10.05 -2.40
C LEU A 128 -5.18 9.59 -1.13
N ALA A 129 -4.21 8.69 -1.25
CA ALA A 129 -3.42 8.21 -0.11
C ALA A 129 -2.71 9.37 0.58
N TRP A 130 -2.09 10.27 -0.20
CA TRP A 130 -1.43 11.46 0.33
C TRP A 130 -2.42 12.35 1.08
N ILE A 131 -3.54 12.74 0.46
CA ILE A 131 -4.53 13.62 1.09
C ILE A 131 -5.07 12.99 2.37
N VAL A 132 -5.51 11.73 2.32
CA VAL A 132 -6.12 11.06 3.47
C VAL A 132 -5.13 10.94 4.62
N MET A 133 -3.88 10.54 4.35
CA MET A 133 -2.87 10.43 5.41
C MET A 133 -2.56 11.78 6.05
N HIS A 134 -2.35 12.83 5.25
CA HIS A 134 -1.94 14.12 5.80
C HIS A 134 -3.09 14.85 6.49
N VAL A 135 -4.34 14.71 6.00
CA VAL A 135 -5.53 15.17 6.74
C VAL A 135 -5.68 14.40 8.06
N ALA A 136 -5.50 13.07 8.06
CA ALA A 136 -5.56 12.28 9.28
C ALA A 136 -4.51 12.75 10.30
N ILE A 137 -3.27 12.99 9.86
CA ILE A 137 -2.19 13.51 10.71
C ILE A 137 -2.58 14.85 11.34
N ILE A 138 -3.10 15.81 10.56
CA ILE A 138 -3.55 17.12 11.07
C ILE A 138 -4.62 16.96 12.16
N VAL A 139 -5.52 15.99 12.00
CA VAL A 139 -6.63 15.76 12.94
C VAL A 139 -6.17 15.09 14.23
N VAL A 140 -5.19 14.19 14.18
CA VAL A 140 -4.80 13.35 15.32
C VAL A 140 -3.51 13.78 16.01
N SER A 141 -2.73 14.69 15.42
CA SER A 141 -1.43 15.10 15.93
C SER A 141 -1.15 16.58 15.66
N ASP A 142 -0.75 17.30 16.70
CA ASP A 142 -0.22 18.66 16.59
C ASP A 142 1.22 18.69 16.02
N ASN A 143 1.83 17.52 15.82
CA ASN A 143 3.13 17.37 15.18
C ASN A 143 2.92 16.89 13.75
N HIS A 144 2.78 17.85 12.84
CA HIS A 144 2.54 17.61 11.42
C HIS A 144 3.49 18.45 10.54
N PRO A 145 3.76 18.03 9.29
CA PRO A 145 4.50 18.84 8.33
C PRO A 145 3.85 20.22 8.10
N ASP A 146 4.68 21.19 7.73
CA ASP A 146 4.18 22.49 7.26
C ASP A 146 3.66 22.36 5.83
N TYR A 147 2.34 22.26 5.69
CA TYR A 147 1.66 22.14 4.40
C TYR A 147 1.55 23.45 3.62
N THR A 148 1.98 24.57 4.18
CA THR A 148 2.11 25.84 3.44
C THR A 148 3.42 25.88 2.65
N ASN A 149 4.38 25.02 2.98
CA ASN A 149 5.65 24.92 2.28
C ASN A 149 5.52 24.06 1.01
N PRO A 150 5.75 24.63 -0.19
CA PRO A 150 5.60 23.90 -1.45
C PRO A 150 6.58 22.71 -1.57
N ASN A 151 7.77 22.78 -0.95
CA ASN A 151 8.73 21.68 -1.00
C ASN A 151 8.22 20.43 -0.26
N VAL A 152 7.50 20.65 0.85
CA VAL A 152 6.87 19.57 1.64
C VAL A 152 5.70 18.97 0.85
N VAL A 153 4.86 19.79 0.24
CA VAL A 153 3.71 19.31 -0.55
C VAL A 153 4.17 18.55 -1.79
N ILE A 154 5.10 19.12 -2.57
CA ILE A 154 5.62 18.48 -3.79
C ILE A 154 6.42 17.22 -3.44
N GLY A 155 7.35 17.30 -2.49
CA GLY A 155 8.14 16.14 -2.06
C GLY A 155 7.27 15.03 -1.46
N GLY A 156 6.27 15.42 -0.66
CA GLY A 156 5.24 14.54 -0.11
C GLY A 156 4.45 13.82 -1.20
N PHE A 157 3.88 14.57 -2.14
CA PHE A 157 3.11 14.01 -3.23
C PHE A 157 3.95 13.09 -4.12
N MET A 158 5.15 13.52 -4.50
CA MET A 158 6.06 12.74 -5.33
C MET A 158 6.45 11.42 -4.66
N SER A 159 6.74 11.41 -3.36
CA SER A 159 7.03 10.17 -2.62
C SER A 159 5.90 9.13 -2.75
N HIS A 160 4.64 9.57 -2.77
CA HIS A 160 3.49 8.70 -2.91
C HIS A 160 3.39 8.10 -4.33
N LEU A 161 3.82 8.81 -5.37
CA LEU A 161 3.94 8.21 -6.71
C LEU A 161 5.01 7.12 -6.74
N PHE A 162 6.16 7.34 -6.11
CA PHE A 162 7.23 6.33 -5.98
C PHE A 162 6.81 5.14 -5.13
N PHE A 163 5.81 5.30 -4.24
CA PHE A 163 5.16 4.21 -3.53
C PHE A 163 4.15 3.45 -4.39
N THR A 164 3.17 4.15 -4.99
CA THR A 164 1.99 3.50 -5.58
C THR A 164 2.27 2.88 -6.94
N VAL A 165 3.18 3.43 -7.75
CA VAL A 165 3.46 2.89 -9.09
C VAL A 165 4.08 1.49 -9.03
N PRO A 166 5.17 1.24 -8.29
CA PRO A 166 5.73 -0.11 -8.13
C PRO A 166 4.77 -1.08 -7.44
N LEU A 167 3.99 -0.57 -6.47
CA LEU A 167 2.94 -1.31 -5.78
C LEU A 167 1.90 -1.81 -6.79
N ALA A 168 1.37 -0.94 -7.65
CA ALA A 168 0.35 -1.29 -8.61
C ALA A 168 0.85 -2.28 -9.67
N LEU A 169 2.09 -2.12 -10.14
CA LEU A 169 2.73 -3.07 -11.05
C LEU A 169 2.88 -4.45 -10.39
N THR A 170 3.26 -4.49 -9.12
CA THR A 170 3.41 -5.74 -8.35
C THR A 170 2.06 -6.43 -8.14
N VAL A 171 1.03 -5.68 -7.76
CA VAL A 171 -0.34 -6.20 -7.62
C VAL A 171 -0.85 -6.73 -8.95
N LYS A 172 -0.71 -5.98 -10.05
CA LYS A 172 -1.11 -6.40 -11.41
C LYS A 172 -0.46 -7.73 -11.77
N ARG A 173 0.86 -7.84 -11.59
CA ARG A 173 1.64 -9.04 -11.91
C ARG A 173 1.25 -10.25 -11.05
N LYS A 174 1.03 -10.06 -9.75
CA LYS A 174 0.66 -11.17 -8.86
C LYS A 174 -0.76 -11.65 -9.09
N LEU A 175 -1.71 -10.75 -9.33
CA LEU A 175 -3.11 -11.12 -9.53
C LEU A 175 -3.40 -11.65 -10.93
N SER A 176 -2.57 -11.38 -11.94
CA SER A 176 -2.66 -12.05 -13.24
C SER A 176 -2.29 -13.54 -13.18
N GLN A 177 -1.47 -13.96 -12.20
CA GLN A 177 -1.07 -15.37 -12.04
C GLN A 177 -2.20 -16.27 -11.52
N TYR A 178 -3.26 -15.70 -10.95
CA TYR A 178 -4.41 -16.45 -10.41
C TYR A 178 -5.58 -16.56 -11.40
N ARG A 179 -5.38 -16.16 -12.66
CA ARG A 179 -6.40 -16.20 -13.73
C ARG A 179 -6.15 -17.28 -14.79
N THR A 180 -5.41 -18.33 -14.46
CA THR A 180 -5.26 -19.53 -15.32
C THR A 180 -6.47 -20.43 -15.24
#